data_AF-R7YWY5-F1
#
_entry.id   AF-R7YWY5-F1
#
_cell.length_a   1.000
_cell.length_b   1.000
_cell.length_c   1.000
_cell.angle_alpha   90.00
_cell.angle_beta   90.00
_cell.angle_gamma   90.00
#
_symmetry.space_group_name_H-M   'P 1'
#
loop_
_entity.id
_entity.type
_entity.pdbx_description
1 polymer ?
#
loop_
_entity_poly.entity_id
_entity_poly.type
_entity_poly.pdbx_seq_one_letter_code
_entity_poly.pdbx_strand_id
1 'polypeptide(L)'
;MCQLCALATIADRDRWPKPLEPLIADLKLLLTTAHKEATNLHVRQTLPSKPSAPTASLSTPSPPPPSASPAKSAPSPRSTVSTPQESPARGAALDAARNSLGATLTTVLTQLTLIDKQREEWWAAKKATRRRWAEEGAQRKLTALQVVNLKAADMIGDMRAKVGVFCRWNLGVDSE
;
A
#
# COMPACT_ATOMS: atom_id res chain seq x y z
N MET A 1 -13.26 -4.38 1.11
CA MET A 1 -12.06 -4.90 1.80
C MET A 1 -10.82 -4.47 1.03
N CYS A 2 -9.81 -3.91 1.68
CA CYS A 2 -8.63 -3.37 0.98
C CYS A 2 -7.71 -4.50 0.45
N GLN A 3 -6.88 -4.24 -0.57
CA GLN A 3 -5.95 -5.26 -1.11
C GLN A 3 -5.00 -5.81 -0.04
N LEU A 4 -4.49 -4.96 0.87
CA LEU A 4 -3.65 -5.38 2.00
C LEU A 4 -4.41 -6.22 3.04
N CYS A 5 -5.69 -5.95 3.21
CA CYS A 5 -6.57 -6.67 4.11
C CYS A 5 -6.83 -8.10 3.59
N ALA A 6 -6.90 -8.26 2.26
CA ALA A 6 -7.02 -9.56 1.62
C ALA A 6 -5.79 -10.46 1.86
N LEU A 7 -4.60 -9.88 2.08
CA LEU A 7 -3.40 -10.64 2.46
C LEU A 7 -3.57 -11.30 3.84
N ALA A 8 -4.13 -10.57 4.82
CA ALA A 8 -4.43 -11.13 6.13
C ALA A 8 -5.47 -12.27 6.03
N THR A 9 -6.48 -12.11 5.17
CA THR A 9 -7.46 -13.18 4.90
C THR A 9 -6.82 -14.43 4.29
N ILE A 10 -5.85 -14.26 3.37
CA ILE A 10 -5.09 -15.41 2.84
C ILE A 10 -4.31 -16.09 3.95
N ALA A 11 -3.64 -15.31 4.81
CA ALA A 11 -2.89 -15.84 5.94
C ALA A 11 -3.77 -16.62 6.95
N ASP A 12 -5.07 -16.33 7.01
CA ASP A 12 -6.04 -17.01 7.89
C ASP A 12 -6.79 -18.17 7.23
N ARG A 13 -6.67 -18.36 5.91
CA ARG A 13 -7.50 -19.31 5.17
C ARG A 13 -7.23 -20.77 5.53
N ASP A 14 -5.95 -21.10 5.69
CA ASP A 14 -5.50 -22.48 5.90
C ASP A 14 -4.51 -22.56 7.06
N ARG A 15 -4.36 -23.76 7.61
CA ARG A 15 -3.46 -24.02 8.72
C ARG A 15 -2.00 -24.02 8.25
N TRP A 16 -1.19 -23.18 8.88
CA TRP A 16 0.25 -23.16 8.67
C TRP A 16 0.97 -24.30 9.40
N PRO A 17 2.12 -24.76 8.88
CA PRO A 17 3.09 -25.51 9.67
C PRO A 17 3.42 -24.77 10.97
N LYS A 18 3.40 -25.48 12.11
CA LYS A 18 3.67 -24.90 13.43
C LYS A 18 4.92 -23.99 13.49
N PRO A 19 6.06 -24.36 12.87
CA PRO A 19 7.25 -23.50 12.91
C PRO A 19 7.08 -22.14 12.21
N LEU A 20 6.10 -22.02 11.31
CA LEU A 20 5.82 -20.80 10.57
C LEU A 20 4.81 -19.88 11.28
N GLU A 21 4.04 -20.39 12.25
CA GLU A 21 3.00 -19.63 12.95
C GLU A 21 3.51 -18.29 13.54
N PRO A 22 4.71 -18.21 14.18
CA PRO A 22 5.24 -16.93 14.67
C PRO A 22 5.49 -15.93 13.53
N LEU A 23 6.08 -16.38 12.42
CA LEU A 23 6.40 -15.51 11.28
C LEU A 23 5.13 -14.98 10.60
N ILE A 24 4.05 -15.76 10.61
CA ILE A 24 2.74 -15.34 10.12
C ILE A 24 2.11 -14.30 11.04
N ALA A 25 2.28 -14.42 12.36
CA ALA A 25 1.83 -13.40 13.30
C ALA A 25 2.55 -12.06 13.05
N ASP A 26 3.87 -12.10 12.86
CA ASP A 26 4.68 -10.92 12.54
C ASP A 26 4.26 -10.29 11.20
N LEU A 27 4.02 -11.13 10.18
CA LEU A 27 3.51 -10.68 8.88
C LEU A 27 2.18 -9.93 9.02
N LYS A 28 1.25 -10.42 9.83
CA LYS A 28 -0.05 -9.75 10.06
C LYS A 28 0.10 -8.38 10.73
N LEU A 29 1.07 -8.25 11.64
CA LEU A 29 1.38 -6.96 12.25
C LEU A 29 1.89 -5.96 11.18
N LEU A 30 2.81 -6.39 10.31
CA LEU A 30 3.30 -5.58 9.20
C LEU A 30 2.17 -5.17 8.24
N LEU A 31 1.26 -6.09 7.91
CA LEU A 31 0.10 -5.80 7.06
C LEU A 31 -0.83 -4.75 7.68
N THR A 32 -1.00 -4.79 9.00
CA THR A 32 -1.78 -3.79 9.74
C THR A 32 -1.13 -2.41 9.67
N THR A 33 0.19 -2.36 9.81
CA THR A 33 0.96 -1.11 9.66
C THR A 33 0.85 -0.57 8.24
N ALA A 34 1.08 -1.41 7.22
CA ALA A 34 0.96 -1.03 5.81
C ALA A 34 -0.45 -0.52 5.47
N HIS A 35 -1.50 -1.13 6.03
CA HIS A 35 -2.87 -0.66 5.83
C HIS A 35 -3.10 0.75 6.39
N LYS A 36 -2.58 1.04 7.59
CA LYS A 36 -2.67 2.39 8.19
C LYS A 36 -1.92 3.41 7.34
N GLU A 37 -0.71 3.07 6.88
CA GLU A 37 0.09 3.94 6.02
C GLU A 37 -0.59 4.20 4.68
N ALA A 38 -1.15 3.18 4.03
CA ALA A 38 -1.91 3.32 2.79
C ALA A 38 -3.16 4.21 2.96
N THR A 39 -3.87 4.05 4.07
CA THR A 39 -5.03 4.90 4.39
C THR A 39 -4.61 6.35 4.60
N ASN A 40 -3.51 6.58 5.33
CA ASN A 40 -2.96 7.92 5.53
C ASN A 40 -2.51 8.58 4.22
N LEU A 41 -1.87 7.82 3.34
CA LEU A 41 -1.46 8.29 2.02
C LEU A 41 -2.68 8.71 1.19
N HIS A 42 -3.73 7.87 1.16
CA HIS A 42 -4.95 8.16 0.45
C HIS A 42 -5.63 9.44 0.95
N VAL A 43 -5.77 9.61 2.28
CA VAL A 43 -6.33 10.83 2.88
C VAL A 43 -5.56 12.08 2.47
N ARG A 44 -4.22 12.02 2.44
CA ARG A 44 -3.36 13.14 2.01
C ARG A 44 -3.50 13.47 0.52
N GLN A 45 -3.80 12.48 -0.32
CA GLN A 45 -4.08 12.67 -1.75
C GLN A 45 -5.44 13.35 -1.97
N THR A 46 -6.47 12.97 -1.21
CA THR A 46 -7.85 13.44 -1.43
C THR A 46 -8.18 14.78 -0.77
N LEU A 47 -7.32 15.29 0.14
CA LEU A 47 -7.56 16.58 0.80
C LEU A 47 -7.51 17.74 -0.24
N PRO A 48 -8.57 18.55 -0.36
CA PRO A 48 -8.54 19.73 -1.21
C PRO A 48 -7.51 20.72 -0.65
N SER A 49 -6.68 21.29 -1.53
CA SER A 49 -5.79 22.40 -1.19
C SER A 49 -6.68 23.53 -0.64
N LYS A 50 -6.63 23.78 0.67
CA LYS A 50 -7.38 24.88 1.28
C LYS A 50 -7.00 26.17 0.53
N PRO A 51 -7.93 26.86 -0.17
CA PRO A 51 -7.61 28.13 -0.77
C PRO A 51 -7.27 29.09 0.36
N SER A 52 -6.04 29.62 0.35
CA SER A 52 -5.63 30.69 1.24
C SER A 52 -6.63 31.84 1.08
N ALA A 53 -7.30 32.21 2.18
CA ALA A 53 -8.23 33.31 2.20
C ALA A 53 -7.54 34.60 1.70
N PRO A 54 -8.16 35.40 0.80
CA PRO A 54 -7.63 36.70 0.49
C PRO A 54 -7.73 37.56 1.75
N THR A 55 -6.57 37.99 2.24
CA THR A 55 -6.45 39.03 3.28
C THR A 55 -7.29 40.22 2.86
N ALA A 56 -8.27 40.57 3.70
CA ALA A 56 -9.07 41.77 3.57
C ALA A 56 -8.15 43.00 3.65
N SER A 57 -7.99 43.71 2.53
CA SER A 57 -7.49 45.09 2.55
C SER A 57 -8.68 46.03 2.71
N LEU A 58 -8.75 46.61 3.90
CA LEU A 58 -9.50 47.82 4.25
C LEU A 58 -9.33 48.92 3.19
N SER A 59 -10.42 49.54 2.75
CA SER A 59 -10.45 50.95 2.30
C SER A 59 -11.89 51.50 2.34
N THR A 60 -12.12 52.45 3.23
CA THR A 60 -13.33 53.28 3.42
C THR A 60 -13.36 54.47 2.41
N PRO A 61 -14.38 55.38 2.34
CA PRO A 61 -15.01 55.76 1.06
C PRO A 61 -15.03 57.29 0.71
N SER A 62 -15.51 57.59 -0.52
CA SER A 62 -16.13 58.86 -1.03
C SER A 62 -15.24 60.07 -1.41
N PRO A 63 -15.70 61.08 -2.23
CA PRO A 63 -16.92 61.28 -3.06
C PRO A 63 -16.67 61.76 -4.55
N PRO A 64 -17.70 62.14 -5.38
CA PRO A 64 -17.65 62.27 -6.87
C PRO A 64 -17.63 63.73 -7.43
N PRO A 65 -18.05 64.02 -8.71
CA PRO A 65 -17.30 64.07 -9.99
C PRO A 65 -17.26 65.51 -10.63
N PRO A 66 -16.86 65.73 -11.92
CA PRO A 66 -17.86 65.67 -13.02
C PRO A 66 -17.36 65.22 -14.43
N SER A 67 -18.37 64.82 -15.23
CA SER A 67 -18.48 64.51 -16.67
C SER A 67 -17.45 65.00 -17.70
N ALA A 68 -17.04 64.09 -18.61
CA ALA A 68 -17.16 64.22 -20.07
C ALA A 68 -16.78 62.90 -20.80
N SER A 69 -17.61 62.47 -21.77
CA SER A 69 -17.44 61.29 -22.66
C SER A 69 -16.54 61.59 -23.89
N PRO A 70 -16.42 60.72 -24.91
CA PRO A 70 -15.96 59.32 -24.97
C PRO A 70 -14.86 59.10 -26.03
N ALA A 71 -13.90 58.17 -25.84
CA ALA A 71 -13.11 57.65 -26.96
C ALA A 71 -12.36 56.33 -26.65
N LYS A 72 -12.55 55.35 -27.55
CA LYS A 72 -11.59 54.37 -28.07
C LYS A 72 -10.98 53.30 -27.13
N SER A 73 -11.40 52.06 -27.43
CA SER A 73 -10.60 50.83 -27.59
C SER A 73 -9.48 50.54 -26.57
N ALA A 74 -9.73 49.57 -25.69
CA ALA A 74 -8.68 48.79 -25.04
C ALA A 74 -9.08 47.31 -24.95
N PRO A 75 -8.16 46.36 -25.18
CA PRO A 75 -8.44 44.92 -25.18
C PRO A 75 -8.64 44.38 -23.77
N SER A 76 -9.58 43.45 -23.63
CA SER A 76 -9.89 42.75 -22.38
C SER A 76 -8.64 42.10 -21.77
N PRO A 77 -8.44 42.20 -20.44
CA PRO A 77 -7.39 41.45 -19.77
C PRO A 77 -7.74 39.96 -19.81
N ARG A 78 -6.86 39.21 -20.49
CA ARG A 78 -6.78 37.76 -20.48
C ARG A 78 -6.81 37.26 -19.03
N SER A 79 -7.88 36.55 -18.66
CA SER A 79 -7.92 35.80 -17.41
C SER A 79 -6.80 34.77 -17.43
N THR A 80 -5.71 35.06 -16.72
CA THR A 80 -4.70 34.09 -16.38
C THR A 80 -5.39 33.06 -15.49
N VAL A 81 -5.64 31.87 -16.06
CA VAL A 81 -5.87 30.65 -15.27
C VAL A 81 -4.65 30.50 -14.37
N SER A 82 -4.81 30.83 -13.09
CA SER A 82 -3.85 30.49 -12.07
C SER A 82 -3.90 28.97 -11.90
N THR A 83 -2.94 28.29 -12.53
CA THR A 83 -2.57 26.93 -12.17
C THR A 83 -2.45 26.86 -10.64
N PRO A 84 -3.13 25.92 -9.95
CA PRO A 84 -2.95 25.78 -8.51
C PRO A 84 -1.49 25.41 -8.25
N GLN A 85 -0.71 26.37 -7.74
CA GLN A 85 0.66 26.13 -7.33
C GLN A 85 0.61 25.23 -6.10
N GLU A 86 0.77 23.93 -6.32
CA GLU A 86 0.84 22.93 -5.26
C GLU A 86 2.02 23.28 -4.36
N SER A 87 1.74 23.53 -3.08
CA SER A 87 2.75 23.99 -2.14
C SER A 87 3.87 22.93 -2.03
N PRO A 88 5.17 23.29 -2.18
CA PRO A 88 6.27 22.32 -2.21
C PRO A 88 6.33 21.43 -0.95
N ALA A 89 5.84 21.95 0.19
CA ALA A 89 5.69 21.19 1.43
C ALA A 89 4.68 20.04 1.35
N ARG A 90 3.62 20.17 0.52
CA ARG A 90 2.61 19.12 0.31
C ARG A 90 3.20 17.95 -0.49
N GLY A 91 3.95 18.25 -1.56
CA GLY A 91 4.64 17.23 -2.36
C GLY A 91 5.62 16.42 -1.51
N ALA A 92 6.50 17.09 -0.76
CA ALA A 92 7.45 16.44 0.13
C ALA A 92 6.77 15.52 1.19
N ALA A 93 5.62 15.95 1.73
CA ALA A 93 4.87 15.14 2.70
C ALA A 93 4.17 13.93 2.09
N LEU A 94 3.78 13.98 0.81
CA LEU A 94 3.24 12.85 0.07
C LEU A 94 4.33 11.85 -0.29
N ASP A 95 5.50 12.34 -0.72
CA ASP A 95 6.63 11.48 -1.07
C ASP A 95 7.19 10.77 0.15
N ALA A 96 7.30 11.47 1.30
CA ALA A 96 7.67 10.83 2.56
C ALA A 96 6.69 9.71 2.97
N ALA A 97 5.38 9.92 2.78
CA ALA A 97 4.37 8.91 3.08
C ALA A 97 4.45 7.71 2.10
N ARG A 98 4.68 7.96 0.80
CA ARG A 98 4.93 6.89 -0.17
C ARG A 98 6.18 6.09 0.18
N ASN A 99 7.27 6.75 0.56
CA ASN A 99 8.52 6.10 0.93
C ASN A 99 8.36 5.23 2.19
N SER A 100 7.62 5.70 3.20
CA SER A 100 7.29 4.90 4.39
C SER A 100 6.52 3.64 4.03
N LEU A 101 5.45 3.78 3.24
CA LEU A 101 4.64 2.65 2.79
C LEU A 101 5.46 1.67 1.92
N GLY A 102 6.30 2.20 1.03
CA GLY A 102 7.22 1.41 0.23
C GLY A 102 8.19 0.60 1.09
N ALA A 103 8.78 1.21 2.13
CA ALA A 103 9.66 0.53 3.06
C ALA A 103 8.94 -0.62 3.79
N THR A 104 7.74 -0.37 4.31
CA THR A 104 6.93 -1.40 4.97
C THR A 104 6.60 -2.56 4.03
N LEU A 105 6.24 -2.28 2.78
CA LEU A 105 5.93 -3.33 1.79
C LEU A 105 7.18 -4.13 1.40
N THR A 106 8.35 -3.51 1.33
CA THR A 106 9.63 -4.22 1.16
C THR A 106 9.90 -5.15 2.34
N THR A 107 9.60 -4.72 3.58
CA THR A 107 9.68 -5.59 4.75
C THR A 107 8.68 -6.75 4.65
N VAL A 108 7.45 -6.51 4.19
CA VAL A 108 6.45 -7.56 3.95
C VAL A 108 6.96 -8.59 2.94
N LEU A 109 7.53 -8.16 1.81
CA LEU A 109 8.09 -9.06 0.81
C LEU A 109 9.27 -9.87 1.37
N THR A 110 10.14 -9.22 2.16
CA THR A 110 11.27 -9.88 2.82
C THR A 110 10.79 -10.95 3.79
N GLN A 111 9.75 -10.65 4.58
CA GLN A 111 9.14 -11.61 5.50
C GLN A 111 8.50 -12.78 4.74
N LEU A 112 7.85 -12.54 3.61
CA LEU A 112 7.32 -13.60 2.74
C LEU A 112 8.43 -14.47 2.14
N THR A 113 9.61 -13.92 1.84
CA THR A 113 10.81 -14.68 1.44
C THR A 113 11.33 -15.56 2.56
N LEU A 114 11.39 -15.02 3.79
CA LEU A 114 11.79 -15.78 4.96
C LEU A 114 10.83 -16.95 5.25
N ILE A 115 9.52 -16.69 5.20
CA ILE A 115 8.48 -17.73 5.42
C ILE A 115 8.62 -18.87 4.40
N ASP A 116 8.87 -18.54 3.14
CA ASP A 116 9.05 -19.52 2.05
C ASP A 116 10.30 -20.39 2.27
N LYS A 117 11.42 -19.77 2.66
CA LYS A 117 12.63 -20.50 3.02
C LYS A 117 12.41 -21.43 4.22
N GLN A 118 11.75 -20.93 5.26
CA GLN A 118 11.44 -21.73 6.46
C GLN A 118 10.47 -22.88 6.15
N ARG A 119 9.54 -22.69 5.20
CA ARG A 119 8.67 -23.76 4.69
C ARG A 119 9.50 -24.85 4.00
N GLU A 120 10.47 -24.49 3.17
CA GLU A 120 11.36 -25.45 2.50
C GLU A 120 12.22 -26.24 3.49
N GLU A 121 12.81 -25.56 4.47
CA GLU A 121 13.58 -26.19 5.55
C GLU A 121 12.71 -27.17 6.34
N TRP A 122 11.48 -26.77 6.70
CA TRP A 122 10.51 -27.64 7.35
C TRP A 122 10.18 -28.87 6.49
N TRP A 123 9.95 -28.68 5.18
CA TRP A 123 9.62 -29.77 4.27
C TRP A 123 10.79 -30.74 4.05
N ALA A 124 12.01 -30.23 4.00
CA ALA A 124 13.25 -31.00 3.93
C ALA A 124 13.45 -31.82 5.20
N ALA A 125 13.25 -31.22 6.39
CA ALA A 125 13.32 -31.92 7.67
C ALA A 125 12.31 -33.08 7.78
N LYS A 126 11.18 -33.00 7.07
CA LYS A 126 10.17 -34.07 7.00
C LYS A 126 10.52 -35.22 6.05
N LYS A 127 11.64 -35.17 5.32
CA LYS A 127 12.02 -36.22 4.36
C LYS A 127 12.08 -37.62 4.99
N ALA A 128 12.74 -37.76 6.13
CA ALA A 128 12.85 -39.05 6.83
C ALA A 128 11.49 -39.56 7.33
N THR A 129 10.65 -38.66 7.88
CA THR A 129 9.29 -39.01 8.32
C THR A 129 8.42 -39.47 7.14
N ARG A 130 8.50 -38.78 6.00
CA ARG A 130 7.76 -39.15 4.79
C ARG A 130 8.20 -40.53 4.28
N ARG A 131 9.50 -40.80 4.27
CA ARG A 131 10.02 -42.13 3.89
C ARG A 131 9.46 -43.23 4.80
N ARG A 132 9.53 -43.04 6.12
CA ARG A 132 8.97 -43.99 7.09
C ARG A 132 7.47 -44.24 6.86
N TRP A 133 6.67 -43.20 6.67
CA TRP A 133 5.24 -43.36 6.41
C TRP A 133 4.93 -44.02 5.08
N ALA A 134 5.79 -43.87 4.07
CA ALA A 134 5.66 -44.59 2.81
C ALA A 134 5.92 -46.08 3.00
N GLU A 135 6.95 -46.46 3.77
CA GLU A 135 7.27 -47.84 4.12
C GLU A 135 6.17 -48.49 4.98
N GLU A 136 5.55 -47.72 5.89
CA GLU A 136 4.42 -48.16 6.73
C GLU A 136 3.07 -48.20 5.98
N GLY A 137 2.99 -47.79 4.71
CA GLY A 137 1.73 -47.68 3.97
C GLY A 137 0.76 -46.62 4.50
N ALA A 138 1.24 -45.65 5.28
CA ALA A 138 0.44 -44.62 5.93
C ALA A 138 0.04 -43.46 4.97
N GLN A 139 -0.57 -43.80 3.83
CA GLN A 139 -0.86 -42.88 2.74
C GLN A 139 -1.66 -41.64 3.16
N ARG A 140 -2.64 -41.82 4.06
CA ARG A 140 -3.45 -40.70 4.58
C ARG A 140 -2.59 -39.63 5.26
N LYS A 141 -1.56 -40.02 6.02
CA LYS A 141 -0.64 -39.08 6.70
C LYS A 141 0.25 -38.35 5.71
N LEU A 142 0.72 -39.05 4.67
CA LEU A 142 1.51 -38.46 3.59
C LEU A 142 0.72 -37.41 2.81
N THR A 143 -0.49 -37.77 2.36
CA THR A 143 -1.37 -36.85 1.64
C THR A 143 -1.70 -35.63 2.49
N ALA A 144 -2.06 -35.81 3.77
CA ALA A 144 -2.35 -34.69 4.66
C ALA A 144 -1.14 -33.74 4.81
N LEU A 145 0.08 -34.28 4.99
CA LEU A 145 1.29 -33.47 5.12
C LEU A 145 1.61 -32.72 3.81
N GLN A 146 1.42 -33.38 2.66
CA GLN A 146 1.66 -32.78 1.36
C GLN A 146 0.66 -31.67 1.04
N VAL A 147 -0.61 -31.85 1.38
CA VAL A 147 -1.65 -30.82 1.25
C VAL A 147 -1.28 -29.58 2.07
N VAL A 148 -0.80 -29.75 3.31
CA VAL A 148 -0.35 -28.61 4.13
C VAL A 148 0.80 -27.86 3.46
N ASN A 149 1.79 -28.58 2.92
CA ASN A 149 2.93 -27.96 2.24
C ASN A 149 2.50 -27.19 0.98
N LEU A 150 1.67 -27.79 0.14
CA LEU A 150 1.18 -27.17 -1.09
C LEU A 150 0.34 -25.92 -0.79
N LYS A 151 -0.60 -26.02 0.15
CA LYS A 151 -1.41 -24.86 0.56
C LYS A 151 -0.56 -23.72 1.12
N ALA A 152 0.47 -24.03 1.92
CA ALA A 152 1.39 -23.01 2.41
C ALA A 152 2.15 -22.33 1.25
N ALA A 153 2.60 -23.10 0.25
CA ALA A 153 3.24 -22.55 -0.94
C ALA A 153 2.29 -21.63 -1.74
N ASP A 154 1.06 -22.09 -1.97
CA ASP A 154 0.05 -21.33 -2.71
C ASP A 154 -0.28 -20.01 -2.00
N MET A 155 -0.48 -20.04 -0.67
CA MET A 155 -0.75 -18.83 0.12
C MET A 155 0.40 -17.82 0.05
N ILE A 156 1.65 -18.27 0.11
CA ILE A 156 2.82 -17.38 -0.02
C ILE A 156 2.85 -16.74 -1.41
N GLY A 157 2.63 -17.54 -2.46
CA GLY A 157 2.56 -17.07 -3.85
C GLY A 157 1.45 -16.04 -4.05
N ASP A 158 0.24 -16.33 -3.58
CA ASP A 158 -0.92 -15.44 -3.64
C ASP A 158 -0.65 -14.12 -2.92
N MET A 159 -0.01 -14.17 -1.75
CA MET A 159 0.34 -12.98 -0.99
C MET A 159 1.37 -12.13 -1.72
N ARG A 160 2.45 -12.72 -2.26
CA ARG A 160 3.46 -12.00 -3.06
C ARG A 160 2.83 -11.33 -4.28
N ALA A 161 2.02 -12.06 -5.03
CA ALA A 161 1.34 -11.54 -6.20
C ALA A 161 0.46 -10.32 -5.86
N LYS A 162 -0.30 -10.39 -4.76
CA LYS A 162 -1.14 -9.28 -4.30
C LYS A 162 -0.33 -8.07 -3.82
N VAL A 163 0.81 -8.28 -3.16
CA VAL A 163 1.71 -7.17 -2.80
C VAL A 163 2.25 -6.49 -4.05
N GLY A 164 2.72 -7.27 -5.05
CA GLY A 164 3.21 -6.70 -6.31
C GLY A 164 2.15 -5.92 -7.07
N VAL A 165 0.93 -6.46 -7.17
CA VAL A 165 -0.23 -5.74 -7.72
C VAL A 165 -0.50 -4.45 -6.94
N PHE A 166 -0.46 -4.49 -5.60
CA PHE A 166 -0.66 -3.29 -4.78
C PHE A 166 0.41 -2.22 -5.07
N CYS A 167 1.69 -2.59 -5.08
CA CYS A 167 2.80 -1.68 -5.37
C CYS A 167 2.65 -1.03 -6.75
N ARG A 168 2.36 -1.84 -7.78
CA ARG A 168 2.19 -1.35 -9.15
C ARG A 168 1.08 -0.33 -9.28
N TRP A 169 -0.10 -0.58 -8.69
CA TRP A 169 -1.27 0.27 -8.86
C TRP A 169 -1.36 1.45 -7.87
N ASN A 170 -0.75 1.35 -6.69
CA ASN A 170 -0.90 2.37 -5.64
C ASN A 170 0.36 3.22 -5.42
N LEU A 171 1.54 2.66 -5.70
CA LEU A 171 2.83 3.35 -5.54
C LEU A 171 3.49 3.69 -6.87
N GLY A 172 3.05 3.10 -7.98
CA GLY A 172 3.70 3.28 -9.29
C GLY A 172 5.09 2.67 -9.34
N VAL A 173 5.37 1.72 -8.45
CA VAL A 173 6.65 0.98 -8.39
C VAL A 173 6.37 -0.41 -8.95
N ASP A 174 7.03 -0.77 -10.05
CA ASP A 174 7.07 -2.17 -10.49
C ASP A 174 7.93 -2.93 -9.47
N SER A 175 7.31 -3.87 -8.75
CA SER A 175 8.05 -4.80 -7.92
C SER A 175 8.71 -5.83 -8.84
N GLU A 176 9.97 -5.60 -9.21
CA GLU A 176 10.85 -6.63 -9.82
C GLU A 176 11.15 -7.77 -8.84
#